data_AF-A0A1J9P6T9-F1
#
_entry.id   AF-A0A1J9P6T9-F1
#
_cell.length_a   1.000
_cell.length_b   1.000
_cell.length_c   1.000
_cell.angle_alpha   90.00
_cell.angle_beta   90.00
_cell.angle_gamma   90.00
#
_symmetry.space_group_name_H-M   'P 1'
#
loop_
_entity.id
_entity.type
_entity.pdbx_description
1 polymer ?
#
loop_
_entity_poly.entity_id
_entity_poly.type
_entity_poly.pdbx_seq_one_letter_code
_entity_poly.pdbx_strand_id
1 'polypeptide(L)'
;MASVTASVGRAALVLCRQTAPKRSLVLPLAFKPKRQFAPFSHASRLKQNELPEVPEYSPDLLDATERIQYDAMAPDQRETFDREFTTLAQTLRDQGLGQTMNEIHKEAAPFIGWTGGNEDVEDYFNDDIHRLHSEPYMEDGITTMAYDELEQHRELREYARIAAWEMPLLSNHVKPFTLPEETHILRFRYTTYMGETHPAETKVVVEFCSKDLVPNYLTEEQRITLLKLVGPRYNPAQDLIRMSTENYPTRAQNKRYLGDLVETLIKEAKEGDSFADIPLDLRHHKPKPKLNFPVGWAMTEERKQQLREKQQEKMRLAEAKRDAITDGNEVVQKAINSIPALNPALRLNPGQENAEKQPVPVRARSAPTPWKPFSGRR
;
A
#
# COMPACT_ATOMS: atom_id res chain seq x y z
N MET A 1 -20.14 24.99 15.74
CA MET A 1 -19.25 25.21 14.57
C MET A 1 -18.62 23.85 14.23
N ALA A 2 -19.42 22.87 13.81
CA ALA A 2 -19.94 22.68 12.46
C ALA A 2 -18.86 22.27 11.44
N SER A 3 -18.92 20.98 11.07
CA SER A 3 -18.63 20.39 9.75
C SER A 3 -17.17 20.44 9.24
N VAL A 4 -16.58 19.41 8.64
CA VAL A 4 -17.09 18.60 7.51
C VAL A 4 -16.36 17.25 7.51
N THR A 5 -17.09 16.16 7.73
CA THR A 5 -16.70 14.81 7.31
C THR A 5 -17.49 14.48 6.05
N ALA A 6 -16.82 14.38 4.90
CA ALA A 6 -17.40 13.75 3.72
C ALA A 6 -16.33 13.23 2.76
N SER A 7 -16.53 11.96 2.39
CA SER A 7 -16.24 11.35 1.09
C SER A 7 -14.78 11.22 0.62
N VAL A 8 -14.20 10.07 0.96
CA VAL A 8 -13.46 9.24 -0.01
C VAL A 8 -14.08 7.85 0.18
N GLY A 9 -14.78 7.25 -0.78
CA GLY A 9 -14.48 7.20 -2.19
C GLY A 9 -14.32 5.73 -2.52
N ARG A 10 -15.39 5.13 -3.06
CA ARG A 10 -15.48 3.76 -3.58
C ARG A 10 -14.27 3.43 -4.45
N ALA A 11 -13.23 2.79 -3.90
CA ALA A 11 -12.12 2.23 -4.67
C ALA A 11 -11.34 1.11 -3.94
N ALA A 12 -11.94 0.44 -2.94
CA ALA A 12 -11.29 -0.64 -2.17
C ALA A 12 -12.02 -1.99 -2.29
N LEU A 13 -12.57 -2.30 -3.48
CA LEU A 13 -13.29 -3.56 -3.76
C LEU A 13 -12.86 -4.20 -5.10
N VAL A 14 -11.55 -4.32 -5.38
CA VAL A 14 -11.09 -5.02 -6.61
C VAL A 14 -9.89 -5.96 -6.45
N LEU A 15 -9.19 -6.05 -5.31
CA LEU A 15 -7.96 -6.85 -5.25
C LEU A 15 -7.97 -8.01 -4.24
N CYS A 16 -8.97 -8.89 -4.35
CA CYS A 16 -8.88 -10.26 -3.84
C CYS A 16 -9.45 -11.25 -4.88
N ARG A 17 -8.69 -11.47 -5.96
CA ARG A 17 -8.79 -12.67 -6.79
C ARG A 17 -7.37 -13.13 -7.11
N GLN A 18 -6.73 -13.78 -6.15
CA GLN A 18 -5.50 -14.52 -6.42
C GLN A 18 -5.88 -15.86 -7.06
N THR A 19 -5.38 -16.06 -8.27
CA THR A 19 -5.48 -17.29 -9.04
C THR A 19 -4.52 -18.33 -8.48
N ALA A 20 -5.02 -19.53 -8.17
CA ALA A 20 -4.23 -20.68 -7.75
C ALA A 20 -3.14 -21.07 -8.80
N PRO A 21 -2.00 -21.63 -8.36
CA PRO A 21 -0.96 -22.08 -9.28
C PRO A 21 -1.40 -23.29 -10.12
N LYS A 22 -1.10 -23.22 -11.43
CA LYS A 22 -1.36 -24.26 -12.43
C LYS A 22 -0.52 -25.51 -12.11
N ARG A 23 -1.20 -26.61 -11.74
CA ARG A 23 -0.62 -27.95 -11.67
C ARG A 23 -0.34 -28.49 -13.08
N SER A 24 0.84 -29.07 -13.27
CA SER A 24 1.28 -29.74 -14.49
C SER A 24 0.46 -31.01 -14.76
N LEU A 25 0.12 -31.23 -16.03
CA LEU A 25 -0.54 -32.44 -16.52
C LEU A 25 0.50 -33.55 -16.64
N VAL A 26 0.41 -34.55 -15.77
CA VAL A 26 1.11 -35.84 -15.91
C VAL A 26 0.16 -36.81 -16.62
N LEU A 27 0.62 -37.39 -17.74
CA LEU A 27 -0.08 -38.43 -18.49
C LEU A 27 -0.30 -39.69 -17.62
N PRO A 28 -1.46 -40.38 -17.72
CA PRO A 28 -1.64 -41.69 -17.10
C PRO A 28 -1.15 -42.79 -18.05
N LEU A 29 -0.14 -43.56 -17.63
CA LEU A 29 0.25 -44.80 -18.30
C LEU A 29 -0.26 -46.01 -17.50
N ALA A 30 -1.03 -46.84 -18.21
CA ALA A 30 -1.21 -48.29 -18.08
C ALA A 30 -1.71 -48.91 -16.76
N PHE A 31 -2.94 -49.45 -16.87
CA PHE A 31 -3.40 -50.76 -16.37
C PHE A 31 -2.86 -51.28 -15.02
N LYS A 32 -3.71 -51.15 -13.99
CA LYS A 32 -3.73 -52.10 -12.86
C LYS A 32 -5.05 -52.89 -12.90
N PRO A 33 -5.05 -54.21 -12.66
CA PRO A 33 -6.27 -54.99 -12.65
C PRO A 33 -7.18 -54.54 -11.49
N LYS A 34 -8.45 -54.29 -11.83
CA LYS A 34 -9.53 -54.02 -10.89
C LYS A 34 -9.73 -55.27 -10.02
N ARG A 35 -9.12 -55.32 -8.82
CA ARG A 35 -9.65 -56.19 -7.77
C ARG A 35 -10.92 -55.52 -7.25
N GLN A 36 -12.06 -56.15 -7.52
CA GLN A 36 -13.31 -55.83 -6.83
C GLN A 36 -13.06 -56.10 -5.35
N PHE A 37 -12.84 -55.04 -4.57
CA PHE A 37 -13.07 -55.14 -3.14
C PHE A 37 -14.59 -55.12 -2.97
N ALA A 38 -15.13 -56.25 -2.50
CA ALA A 38 -16.46 -56.24 -1.90
C ALA A 38 -16.44 -55.19 -0.77
N PRO A 39 -17.53 -54.42 -0.56
CA PRO A 39 -17.62 -53.57 0.61
C PRO A 39 -17.43 -54.50 1.82
N PHE A 40 -16.42 -54.22 2.64
CA PHE A 40 -16.27 -54.90 3.92
C PHE A 40 -17.48 -54.50 4.78
N SER A 41 -18.57 -55.23 4.64
CA SER A 41 -19.65 -55.27 5.63
C SER A 41 -19.18 -56.14 6.80
N HIS A 42 -18.09 -55.72 7.46
CA HIS A 42 -17.78 -56.19 8.80
C HIS A 42 -18.31 -55.17 9.80
N ALA A 43 -19.62 -54.93 9.74
CA ALA A 43 -20.35 -54.73 10.97
C ALA A 43 -20.54 -56.12 11.58
N SER A 44 -19.45 -56.73 12.06
CA SER A 44 -19.58 -57.87 12.97
C SER A 44 -20.10 -57.30 14.28
N ARG A 45 -21.42 -57.18 14.39
CA ARG A 45 -22.02 -57.37 15.71
C ARG A 45 -21.65 -58.80 16.10
N LEU A 46 -20.56 -58.95 16.85
CA LEU A 46 -20.23 -60.20 17.51
C LEU A 46 -21.50 -60.64 18.21
N LYS A 47 -22.12 -61.70 17.71
CA LYS A 47 -23.25 -62.30 18.40
C LYS A 47 -22.69 -62.77 19.74
N GLN A 48 -23.46 -62.65 20.83
CA GLN A 48 -22.99 -63.01 22.17
C GLN A 48 -22.39 -64.44 22.26
N ASN A 49 -22.73 -65.30 21.30
CA ASN A 49 -22.27 -66.68 21.19
C ASN A 49 -20.98 -66.87 20.36
N GLU A 50 -20.39 -65.79 19.82
CA GLU A 50 -19.14 -65.79 19.03
C GLU A 50 -17.96 -65.16 19.79
N LEU A 51 -18.14 -64.80 21.06
CA LEU A 51 -17.05 -64.35 21.92
C LEU A 51 -16.19 -65.56 22.28
N PRO A 52 -14.87 -65.57 22.02
CA PRO A 52 -14.00 -66.66 22.42
C PRO A 52 -14.08 -66.83 23.95
N GLU A 53 -14.24 -68.08 24.41
CA GLU A 53 -14.18 -68.41 25.84
C GLU A 53 -12.89 -67.85 26.43
N VAL A 54 -13.00 -67.12 27.55
CA VAL A 54 -11.84 -66.51 28.21
C VAL A 54 -10.85 -67.62 28.59
N PRO A 55 -9.64 -67.67 28.02
CA PRO A 55 -8.73 -68.78 28.21
C PRO A 55 -8.25 -68.90 29.66
N GLU A 56 -7.81 -70.11 30.03
CA GLU A 56 -6.64 -70.35 30.89
C GLU A 56 -5.76 -69.14 31.21
N TYR A 57 -5.83 -68.43 32.35
CA TYR A 57 -4.69 -67.57 32.66
C TYR A 57 -3.49 -68.47 32.97
N SER A 58 -2.44 -68.33 32.18
CA SER A 58 -1.14 -68.97 32.40
C SER A 58 -0.06 -67.98 31.99
N PRO A 59 0.99 -67.79 32.81
CA PRO A 59 2.11 -66.90 32.47
C PRO A 59 2.75 -67.24 31.11
N ASP A 60 2.67 -68.49 30.67
CA ASP A 60 3.27 -68.96 29.42
C ASP A 60 2.43 -68.63 28.18
N LEU A 61 1.21 -68.14 28.36
CA LEU A 61 0.32 -67.66 27.30
C LEU A 61 0.40 -66.14 27.10
N LEU A 62 1.24 -65.44 27.87
CA LEU A 62 1.48 -64.00 27.71
C LEU A 62 2.14 -63.71 26.36
N ASP A 63 1.77 -62.58 25.76
CA ASP A 63 2.41 -62.13 24.54
C ASP A 63 3.89 -61.80 24.79
N ALA A 64 4.71 -61.80 23.74
CA ALA A 64 6.15 -61.54 23.85
C ALA A 64 6.47 -60.20 24.54
N THR A 65 5.61 -59.20 24.36
CA THR A 65 5.74 -57.88 25.00
C THR A 65 5.41 -57.93 26.50
N GLU A 66 4.33 -58.61 26.86
CA GLU A 66 3.86 -58.80 28.24
C GLU A 66 4.83 -59.68 29.04
N ARG A 67 5.41 -60.69 28.40
CA ARG A 67 6.36 -61.60 29.05
C ARG A 67 7.65 -60.90 29.46
N ILE A 68 8.14 -59.95 28.65
CA ILE A 68 9.29 -59.12 29.01
C ILE A 68 8.99 -58.30 30.27
N GLN A 69 7.78 -57.74 30.38
CA GLN A 69 7.36 -56.97 31.55
C GLN A 69 7.22 -57.88 32.77
N TYR A 70 6.64 -59.06 32.60
CA TYR A 70 6.51 -60.08 33.64
C TYR A 70 7.87 -60.53 34.19
N ASP A 71 8.82 -60.81 33.30
CA ASP A 71 10.19 -61.20 33.67
C ASP A 71 11.01 -60.05 34.27
N ALA A 72 10.56 -58.80 34.12
CA ALA A 72 11.16 -57.64 34.77
C ALA A 72 10.59 -57.35 36.19
N MET A 73 9.43 -57.93 36.55
CA MET A 73 8.82 -57.74 37.87
C MET A 73 9.58 -58.50 38.97
N ALA A 74 9.56 -57.98 40.20
CA ALA A 74 10.07 -58.67 41.39
C ALA A 74 9.25 -59.95 41.68
N PRO A 75 9.83 -60.99 42.31
CA PRO A 75 9.12 -62.26 42.53
C PRO A 75 7.79 -62.09 43.28
N ASP A 76 7.73 -61.22 44.29
CA ASP A 76 6.51 -60.94 45.05
C ASP A 76 5.42 -60.27 44.17
N GLN A 77 5.84 -59.41 43.24
CA GLN A 77 4.93 -58.74 42.30
C GLN A 77 4.39 -59.71 41.25
N ARG A 78 5.18 -60.71 40.84
CA ARG A 78 4.72 -61.78 39.95
C ARG A 78 3.65 -62.62 40.62
N GLU A 79 3.84 -62.96 41.90
CA GLU A 79 2.82 -63.71 42.64
C GLU A 79 1.51 -62.94 42.78
N THR A 80 1.57 -61.62 43.05
CA THR A 80 0.35 -60.79 43.10
C THR A 80 -0.30 -60.66 41.73
N PHE A 81 0.50 -60.43 40.69
CA PHE A 81 0.03 -60.35 39.31
C PHE A 81 -0.66 -61.64 38.88
N ASP A 82 -0.03 -62.79 39.13
CA ASP A 82 -0.61 -64.08 38.79
C ASP A 82 -1.92 -64.35 39.54
N ARG A 83 -2.00 -64.01 40.83
CA ARG A 83 -3.24 -64.12 41.60
C ARG A 83 -4.34 -63.22 41.06
N GLU A 84 -4.04 -61.96 40.77
CA GLU A 84 -5.00 -61.00 40.24
C GLU A 84 -5.51 -61.40 38.86
N PHE A 85 -4.63 -61.81 37.95
CA PHE A 85 -5.03 -62.25 36.61
C PHE A 85 -5.76 -63.59 36.62
N THR A 86 -5.39 -64.51 37.51
CA THR A 86 -6.12 -65.78 37.66
C THR A 86 -7.53 -65.52 38.19
N THR A 87 -7.67 -64.68 39.22
CA THR A 87 -8.98 -64.31 39.78
C THR A 87 -9.82 -63.53 38.77
N LEU A 88 -9.22 -62.60 38.03
CA LEU A 88 -9.89 -61.85 36.97
C LEU A 88 -10.38 -62.78 35.86
N ALA A 89 -9.54 -63.69 35.36
CA ALA A 89 -9.92 -64.66 34.35
C ALA A 89 -11.06 -65.58 34.82
N GLN A 90 -11.05 -66.00 36.08
CA GLN A 90 -12.15 -66.75 36.70
C GLN A 90 -13.42 -65.91 36.77
N THR A 91 -13.36 -64.67 37.26
CA THR A 91 -14.53 -63.79 37.34
C THR A 91 -15.13 -63.48 35.97
N LEU A 92 -14.30 -63.30 34.93
CA LEU A 92 -14.77 -63.07 33.56
C LEU A 92 -15.41 -64.32 32.93
N ARG A 93 -15.01 -65.52 33.34
CA ARG A 93 -15.69 -66.76 32.94
C ARG A 93 -17.01 -66.94 33.67
N ASP A 94 -17.01 -66.71 34.97
CA ASP A 94 -18.19 -66.90 35.82
C ASP A 94 -19.29 -65.87 35.52
N GLN A 95 -18.92 -64.60 35.33
CA GLN A 95 -19.85 -63.51 34.98
C GLN A 95 -20.11 -63.43 33.47
N GLY A 96 -19.26 -64.05 32.66
CA GLY A 96 -19.32 -64.06 31.20
C GLY A 96 -18.83 -62.73 30.59
N LEU A 97 -17.84 -62.82 29.69
CA LEU A 97 -17.23 -61.67 29.01
C LEU A 97 -18.26 -60.77 28.28
N GLY A 98 -19.37 -61.33 27.83
CA GLY A 98 -20.45 -60.56 27.23
C GLY A 98 -21.19 -59.64 28.21
N GLN A 99 -21.33 -60.01 29.48
CA GLN A 99 -22.02 -59.18 30.48
C GLN A 99 -21.15 -58.01 30.94
N THR A 100 -19.88 -58.26 31.21
CA THR A 100 -18.92 -57.21 31.59
C THR A 100 -18.70 -56.23 30.43
N MET A 101 -18.61 -56.72 29.19
CA MET A 101 -18.54 -55.83 28.02
C MET A 101 -19.83 -55.01 27.84
N ASN A 102 -21.00 -55.58 28.13
CA ASN A 102 -22.27 -54.83 28.10
C ASN A 102 -22.35 -53.76 29.20
N GLU A 103 -21.79 -54.00 30.38
CA GLU A 103 -21.71 -53.02 31.46
C GLU A 103 -20.77 -51.88 31.11
N ILE A 104 -19.58 -52.19 30.56
CA ILE A 104 -18.65 -51.19 30.01
C ILE A 104 -19.35 -50.37 28.91
N HIS A 105 -20.07 -51.02 28.00
CA HIS A 105 -20.83 -50.32 26.97
C HIS A 105 -21.97 -49.47 27.54
N LYS A 106 -22.61 -49.87 28.64
CA LYS A 106 -23.65 -49.07 29.32
C LYS A 106 -23.07 -47.87 30.05
N GLU A 107 -21.91 -48.01 30.70
CA GLU A 107 -21.21 -46.91 31.37
C GLU A 107 -20.58 -45.94 30.35
N ALA A 108 -20.14 -46.46 29.20
CA ALA A 108 -19.66 -45.65 28.08
C ALA A 108 -20.80 -45.05 27.23
N ALA A 109 -22.04 -45.54 27.37
CA ALA A 109 -23.19 -45.08 26.58
C ALA A 109 -23.49 -43.57 26.70
N PRO A 110 -23.35 -42.89 27.87
CA PRO A 110 -23.49 -41.43 27.96
C PRO A 110 -22.41 -40.68 27.16
N PHE A 111 -21.24 -41.29 26.97
CA PHE A 111 -20.12 -40.73 26.21
C PHE A 111 -20.28 -40.98 24.71
N ILE A 112 -20.81 -42.16 24.34
CA ILE A 112 -21.07 -42.58 22.95
C ILE A 112 -22.38 -42.00 22.39
N GLY A 113 -23.37 -41.73 23.25
CA GLY A 113 -24.68 -41.19 22.86
C GLY A 113 -24.65 -39.69 22.54
N TRP A 114 -23.58 -38.98 22.91
CA TRP A 114 -23.39 -37.57 22.59
C TRP A 114 -22.69 -37.37 21.24
N THR A 115 -22.00 -38.40 20.75
CA THR A 115 -21.35 -38.42 19.44
C THR A 115 -22.36 -38.88 18.40
N GLY A 116 -23.14 -37.93 17.90
CA GLY A 116 -23.95 -38.13 16.70
C GLY A 116 -23.09 -38.75 15.60
N GLY A 117 -23.56 -39.85 15.02
CA GLY A 117 -22.75 -40.70 14.16
C GLY A 117 -21.99 -39.95 13.07
N ASN A 118 -20.69 -40.29 12.98
CA ASN A 118 -19.72 -39.96 11.92
C ASN A 118 -18.85 -38.71 12.09
N GLU A 119 -18.83 -38.05 13.24
CA GLU A 119 -17.82 -37.03 13.54
C GLU A 119 -16.85 -37.57 14.61
N ASP A 120 -15.55 -37.45 14.34
CA ASP A 120 -14.51 -37.90 15.25
C ASP A 120 -14.75 -37.27 16.62
N VAL A 121 -14.83 -38.09 17.67
CA VAL A 121 -15.18 -37.66 19.04
C VAL A 121 -14.27 -36.54 19.54
N GLU A 122 -13.03 -36.51 19.07
CA GLU A 122 -12.08 -35.43 19.36
C GLU A 122 -12.52 -34.08 18.79
N ASP A 123 -13.14 -34.03 17.60
CA ASP A 123 -13.56 -32.78 16.98
C ASP A 123 -14.79 -32.19 17.68
N TYR A 124 -15.73 -33.00 18.18
CA TYR A 124 -16.91 -32.49 18.88
C TYR A 124 -16.60 -31.83 20.25
N PHE A 125 -15.52 -32.28 20.91
CA PHE A 125 -15.01 -31.64 22.13
C PHE A 125 -14.07 -30.46 21.84
N ASN A 126 -13.51 -30.39 20.63
CA ASN A 126 -12.58 -29.32 20.20
C ASN A 126 -13.25 -28.25 19.32
N ASP A 127 -14.48 -28.46 18.86
CA ASP A 127 -15.20 -27.53 18.01
C ASP A 127 -15.73 -26.35 18.84
N ASP A 128 -14.90 -25.31 18.91
CA ASP A 128 -15.21 -23.97 19.46
C ASP A 128 -16.56 -23.40 18.97
N ILE A 129 -17.08 -23.90 17.84
CA ILE A 129 -18.35 -23.48 17.24
C ILE A 129 -19.58 -23.87 18.09
N HIS A 130 -19.54 -25.02 18.78
CA HIS A 130 -20.65 -25.47 19.63
C HIS A 130 -20.63 -24.83 21.03
N ARG A 131 -19.44 -24.42 21.51
CA ARG A 131 -19.29 -23.66 22.75
C ARG A 131 -19.85 -22.23 22.64
N LEU A 132 -19.67 -21.60 21.47
CA LEU A 132 -20.10 -20.22 21.21
C LEU A 132 -21.63 -20.00 21.32
N HIS A 133 -22.43 -21.03 21.09
CA HIS A 133 -23.90 -20.93 21.09
C HIS A 133 -24.55 -21.36 22.42
N SER A 134 -23.82 -22.04 23.31
CA SER A 134 -24.39 -22.65 24.51
C SER A 134 -23.98 -21.95 25.81
N GLU A 135 -22.82 -21.30 25.85
CA GLU A 135 -22.37 -20.55 27.03
C GLU A 135 -22.73 -19.06 26.88
N PRO A 136 -23.35 -18.42 27.90
CA PRO A 136 -23.51 -16.98 27.92
C PRO A 136 -22.13 -16.32 27.88
N TYR A 137 -21.99 -15.23 27.12
CA TYR A 137 -20.75 -14.47 27.06
C TYR A 137 -20.33 -13.97 28.45
N MET A 138 -19.15 -14.36 28.91
CA MET A 138 -18.65 -14.13 30.27
C MET A 138 -17.85 -12.82 30.41
N GLU A 139 -17.90 -11.94 29.39
CA GLU A 139 -17.17 -10.65 29.38
C GLU A 139 -15.63 -10.78 29.47
N ASP A 140 -15.09 -11.94 29.10
CA ASP A 140 -13.66 -12.30 29.20
C ASP A 140 -12.89 -12.14 27.88
N GLY A 141 -13.56 -12.23 26.73
CA GLY A 141 -12.99 -11.97 25.41
C GLY A 141 -13.41 -10.62 24.83
N ILE A 142 -12.54 -9.91 24.12
CA ILE A 142 -12.95 -8.73 23.35
C ILE A 142 -13.27 -9.10 21.90
N THR A 143 -13.94 -8.22 21.16
CA THR A 143 -14.23 -8.46 19.73
C THR A 143 -12.94 -8.49 18.93
N THR A 144 -12.93 -9.15 17.77
CA THR A 144 -11.74 -9.22 16.89
C THR A 144 -11.23 -7.82 16.50
N MET A 145 -12.14 -6.88 16.21
CA MET A 145 -11.77 -5.49 15.90
C MET A 145 -11.09 -4.79 17.09
N ALA A 146 -11.53 -5.08 18.32
CA ALA A 146 -10.88 -4.56 19.52
C ALA A 146 -9.52 -5.23 19.79
N TYR A 147 -9.35 -6.51 19.44
CA TYR A 147 -8.04 -7.16 19.43
C TYR A 147 -7.09 -6.50 18.43
N ASP A 148 -7.55 -6.15 17.22
CA ASP A 148 -6.74 -5.44 16.23
C ASP A 148 -6.24 -4.09 16.77
N GLU A 149 -7.11 -3.31 17.43
CA GLU A 149 -6.73 -2.04 18.09
C GLU A 149 -5.73 -2.27 19.23
N LEU A 150 -5.93 -3.32 20.03
CA LEU A 150 -5.04 -3.69 21.12
C LEU A 150 -3.65 -4.10 20.60
N GLU A 151 -3.58 -4.79 19.47
CA GLU A 151 -2.33 -5.17 18.82
C GLU A 151 -1.60 -3.95 18.25
N GLN A 152 -2.31 -3.04 17.57
CA GLN A 152 -1.73 -1.76 17.15
C GLN A 152 -1.14 -0.99 18.35
N HIS A 153 -1.81 -1.01 19.50
CA HIS A 153 -1.27 -0.37 20.70
C HIS A 153 -0.01 -1.08 21.23
N ARG A 154 0.10 -2.41 21.10
CA ARG A 154 1.33 -3.16 21.44
C ARG A 154 2.47 -2.79 20.51
N GLU A 155 2.24 -2.71 19.20
CA GLU A 155 3.22 -2.26 18.21
C GLU A 155 3.73 -0.84 18.53
N LEU A 156 2.81 0.09 18.85
CA LEU A 156 3.18 1.45 19.25
C LEU A 156 4.08 1.46 20.48
N ARG A 157 3.79 0.62 21.49
CA ARG A 157 4.63 0.51 22.69
C ARG A 157 5.98 -0.11 22.38
N GLU A 158 6.06 -1.04 21.43
CA GLU A 158 7.32 -1.59 20.95
C GLU A 158 8.17 -0.51 20.28
N TYR A 159 7.62 0.26 19.35
CA TYR A 159 8.33 1.40 18.75
C TYR A 159 8.74 2.46 19.78
N ALA A 160 7.88 2.74 20.78
CA ALA A 160 8.24 3.65 21.87
C ALA A 160 9.41 3.13 22.70
N ARG A 161 9.49 1.81 22.93
CA ARG A 161 10.61 1.16 23.61
C ARG A 161 11.90 1.28 22.80
N ILE A 162 11.85 0.99 21.49
CA ILE A 162 12.98 1.15 20.57
C ILE A 162 13.46 2.61 20.57
N ALA A 163 12.53 3.57 20.49
CA ALA A 163 12.84 5.00 20.51
C ALA A 163 13.48 5.47 21.82
N ALA A 164 13.03 4.94 22.96
CA ALA A 164 13.54 5.32 24.26
C ALA A 164 14.92 4.69 24.58
N TRP A 165 15.14 3.43 24.19
CA TRP A 165 16.28 2.65 24.66
C TRP A 165 17.32 2.34 23.57
N GLU A 166 16.89 2.12 22.32
CA GLU A 166 17.80 1.74 21.23
C GLU A 166 18.23 2.93 20.38
N MET A 167 17.30 3.82 20.01
CA MET A 167 17.63 4.99 19.18
C MET A 167 18.72 5.89 19.76
N PRO A 168 18.80 6.14 21.09
CA PRO A 168 19.91 6.90 21.66
C PRO A 168 21.26 6.22 21.43
N LEU A 169 21.31 4.88 21.37
CA LEU A 169 22.56 4.15 21.11
C LEU A 169 23.09 4.39 19.69
N LEU A 170 22.23 4.76 18.74
CA LEU A 170 22.65 5.13 17.39
C LEU A 170 23.57 6.36 17.39
N SER A 171 23.50 7.23 18.40
CA SER A 171 24.39 8.41 18.50
C SER A 171 25.86 8.00 18.56
N ASN A 172 26.18 6.82 19.09
CA ASN A 172 27.54 6.30 19.18
C ASN A 172 28.14 5.96 17.79
N HIS A 173 27.29 5.74 16.79
CA HIS A 173 27.68 5.38 15.43
C HIS A 173 27.49 6.53 14.43
N VAL A 174 27.06 7.70 14.88
CA VAL A 174 26.89 8.87 14.02
C VAL A 174 28.26 9.38 13.56
N LYS A 175 28.40 9.56 12.25
CA LYS A 175 29.53 10.25 11.63
C LYS A 175 29.07 11.66 11.24
N PRO A 176 29.81 12.72 11.58
CA PRO A 176 29.44 14.08 11.19
C PRO A 176 29.49 14.20 9.66
N PHE A 177 28.56 14.98 9.10
CA PHE A 177 28.56 15.26 7.67
C PHE A 177 29.74 16.19 7.33
N THR A 178 30.64 15.69 6.48
CA THR A 178 31.72 16.48 5.91
C THR A 178 31.39 16.83 4.46
N LEU A 179 31.74 18.04 4.06
CA LEU A 179 31.63 18.45 2.66
C LEU A 179 32.59 17.62 1.81
N PRO A 180 32.21 17.27 0.56
CA PRO A 180 33.13 16.63 -0.35
C PRO A 180 34.28 17.57 -0.70
N GLU A 181 35.50 17.02 -0.79
CA GLU A 181 36.67 17.72 -1.28
C GLU A 181 36.52 18.09 -2.77
N GLU A 182 37.31 19.06 -3.24
CA GLU A 182 37.34 19.51 -4.65
C GLU A 182 37.73 18.39 -5.63
N THR A 183 38.39 17.34 -5.15
CA THR A 183 38.77 16.15 -5.93
C THR A 183 37.55 15.27 -6.28
N HIS A 184 36.48 15.32 -5.48
CA HIS A 184 35.29 14.48 -5.63
C HIS A 184 34.25 15.11 -6.56
N ILE A 185 34.59 15.19 -7.85
CA ILE A 185 33.80 15.88 -8.89
C ILE A 185 32.55 15.07 -9.31
N LEU A 186 32.61 13.74 -9.21
CA LEU A 186 31.55 12.87 -9.72
C LEU A 186 30.50 12.57 -8.65
N ARG A 187 29.23 12.86 -8.98
CA ARG A 187 28.08 12.51 -8.14
C ARG A 187 27.38 11.27 -8.70
N PHE A 188 27.53 10.15 -8.00
CA PHE A 188 26.79 8.92 -8.30
C PHE A 188 25.47 8.84 -7.53
N ARG A 189 24.40 8.41 -8.20
CA ARG A 189 23.10 8.11 -7.59
C ARG A 189 22.75 6.64 -7.78
N TYR A 190 22.42 5.98 -6.67
CA TYR A 190 21.95 4.60 -6.62
C TYR A 190 20.48 4.59 -6.20
N THR A 191 19.74 3.58 -6.66
CA THR A 191 18.36 3.33 -6.23
C THR A 191 18.32 2.00 -5.47
N THR A 192 17.52 1.91 -4.41
CA THR A 192 17.37 0.69 -3.59
C THR A 192 15.93 0.61 -3.10
N TYR A 193 15.33 -0.57 -3.16
CA TYR A 193 13.92 -0.83 -2.84
C TYR A 193 13.75 -1.60 -1.50
N MET A 194 14.75 -1.53 -0.62
CA MET A 194 14.70 -1.97 0.79
C MET A 194 14.01 -3.33 1.03
N GLY A 195 14.51 -4.37 0.38
CA GLY A 195 14.02 -5.75 0.53
C GLY A 195 13.30 -6.30 -0.70
N GLU A 196 12.84 -5.42 -1.61
CA GLU A 196 12.26 -5.83 -2.88
C GLU A 196 13.30 -5.90 -4.00
N THR A 197 13.20 -6.92 -4.85
CA THR A 197 14.01 -7.04 -6.06
C THR A 197 13.32 -6.30 -7.21
N HIS A 198 13.86 -5.16 -7.62
CA HIS A 198 13.31 -4.37 -8.72
C HIS A 198 14.32 -4.21 -9.87
N PRO A 199 13.93 -4.40 -11.15
CA PRO A 199 14.88 -4.34 -12.27
C PRO A 199 15.60 -2.98 -12.40
N ALA A 200 14.93 -1.88 -12.04
CA ALA A 200 15.55 -0.55 -12.06
C ALA A 200 16.55 -0.31 -10.91
N GLU A 201 16.72 -1.25 -9.97
CA GLU A 201 17.75 -1.15 -8.92
C GLU A 201 19.16 -1.15 -9.53
N THR A 202 19.37 -1.88 -10.63
CA THR A 202 20.68 -2.03 -11.28
C THR A 202 21.19 -0.71 -11.86
N LYS A 203 20.29 0.21 -12.21
CA LYS A 203 20.59 1.49 -12.84
C LYS A 203 21.42 2.39 -11.94
N VAL A 204 22.53 2.88 -12.48
CA VAL A 204 23.37 3.91 -11.85
C VAL A 204 23.33 5.17 -12.70
N VAL A 205 23.25 6.32 -12.04
CA VAL A 205 23.33 7.64 -12.70
C VAL A 205 24.57 8.35 -12.20
N VAL A 206 25.34 8.94 -13.11
CA VAL A 206 26.44 9.85 -12.79
C VAL A 206 26.10 11.25 -13.28
N GLU A 207 26.39 12.22 -12.43
CA GLU A 207 26.22 13.64 -12.67
C GLU A 207 27.53 14.35 -12.32
N PHE A 208 27.99 15.24 -13.20
CA PHE A 208 29.15 16.08 -12.93
C PHE A 208 29.04 17.39 -13.71
N CYS A 209 29.65 18.45 -13.17
CA CYS A 209 29.68 19.75 -13.80
C CYS A 209 30.86 19.83 -14.78
N SER A 210 30.67 20.51 -15.92
CA SER A 210 31.77 20.68 -16.88
C SER A 210 32.81 21.69 -16.39
N LYS A 211 32.42 22.64 -15.52
CA LYS A 211 33.32 23.65 -14.94
C LYS A 211 34.26 23.07 -13.90
N ASP A 212 33.83 22.07 -13.13
CA ASP A 212 34.65 21.47 -12.07
C ASP A 212 35.87 20.70 -12.65
N LEU A 213 35.85 20.38 -13.95
CA LEU A 213 36.98 19.78 -14.66
C LEU A 213 38.05 20.80 -15.05
N VAL A 214 37.74 22.10 -15.06
CA VAL A 214 38.65 23.19 -15.46
C VAL A 214 39.16 23.91 -14.20
N PRO A 215 40.47 24.21 -14.06
CA PRO A 215 41.56 24.03 -15.03
C PRO A 215 42.36 22.73 -14.84
N ASN A 216 42.11 21.96 -13.78
CA ASN A 216 42.98 20.85 -13.37
C ASN A 216 43.02 19.70 -14.38
N TYR A 217 41.88 19.37 -15.00
CA TYR A 217 41.77 18.23 -15.90
C TYR A 217 41.61 18.62 -17.36
N LEU A 218 41.02 19.77 -17.67
CA LEU A 218 40.75 20.24 -19.04
C LEU A 218 41.00 21.75 -19.19
N THR A 219 41.40 22.17 -20.39
CA THR A 219 41.41 23.57 -20.82
C THR A 219 40.00 24.01 -21.27
N GLU A 220 39.71 25.31 -21.34
CA GLU A 220 38.38 25.81 -21.79
C GLU A 220 38.00 25.34 -23.21
N GLU A 221 38.95 25.27 -24.13
CA GLU A 221 38.73 24.74 -25.48
C GLU A 221 38.37 23.25 -25.45
N GLN A 222 39.09 22.47 -24.63
CA GLN A 222 38.83 21.04 -24.41
C GLN A 222 37.52 20.80 -23.63
N ARG A 223 37.09 21.76 -22.81
CA ARG A 223 35.77 21.72 -22.18
C ARG A 223 34.68 21.86 -23.24
N ILE A 224 34.86 22.75 -24.21
CA ILE A 224 33.89 22.94 -25.30
C ILE A 224 33.84 21.68 -26.20
N THR A 225 34.98 21.02 -26.47
CA THR A 225 34.99 19.72 -27.18
C THR A 225 34.24 18.65 -26.40
N LEU A 226 34.49 18.53 -25.10
CA LEU A 226 33.76 17.59 -24.22
C LEU A 226 32.25 17.82 -24.31
N LEU A 227 31.80 19.08 -24.24
CA LEU A 227 30.37 19.40 -24.34
C LEU A 227 29.76 18.97 -25.68
N LYS A 228 30.52 19.09 -26.78
CA LYS A 228 30.09 18.61 -28.11
C LYS A 228 30.01 17.09 -28.16
N LEU A 229 31.00 16.37 -27.61
CA LEU A 229 31.02 14.90 -27.54
C LEU A 229 29.85 14.33 -26.72
N VAL A 230 29.51 15.00 -25.62
CA VAL A 230 28.44 14.58 -24.70
C VAL A 230 27.04 14.77 -25.30
N GLY A 231 26.87 15.79 -26.15
CA GLY A 231 25.63 16.07 -26.89
C GLY A 231 24.40 16.23 -25.99
N PRO A 232 23.32 15.44 -26.16
CA PRO A 232 22.04 15.64 -25.47
C PRO A 232 22.08 15.36 -23.96
N ARG A 233 23.17 14.76 -23.47
CA ARG A 233 23.37 14.46 -22.03
C ARG A 233 23.78 15.70 -21.24
N TYR A 234 24.16 16.78 -21.92
CA TYR A 234 24.52 18.05 -21.32
C TYR A 234 23.29 18.94 -21.09
N ASN A 235 23.16 19.53 -19.90
CA ASN A 235 22.15 20.51 -19.57
C ASN A 235 22.75 21.93 -19.54
N PRO A 236 22.47 22.80 -20.54
CA PRO A 236 23.04 24.15 -20.60
C PRO A 236 22.55 25.10 -19.51
N ALA A 237 21.39 24.85 -18.89
CA ALA A 237 20.85 25.74 -17.86
C ALA A 237 21.56 25.62 -16.50
N GLN A 238 22.09 24.43 -16.20
CA GLN A 238 22.76 24.12 -14.93
C GLN A 238 24.24 23.77 -15.11
N ASP A 239 24.71 23.72 -16.36
CA ASP A 239 26.06 23.26 -16.71
C ASP A 239 26.38 21.84 -16.20
N LEU A 240 25.37 20.96 -16.23
CA LEU A 240 25.44 19.61 -15.67
C LEU A 240 25.40 18.57 -16.78
N ILE A 241 26.36 17.66 -16.77
CA ILE A 241 26.35 16.46 -17.62
C ILE A 241 25.74 15.32 -16.81
N ARG A 242 24.68 14.72 -17.34
CA ARG A 242 24.00 13.58 -16.71
C ARG A 242 23.93 12.39 -17.65
N MET A 243 24.44 11.25 -17.20
CA MET A 243 24.35 9.99 -17.92
C MET A 243 24.08 8.82 -16.99
N SER A 244 23.46 7.77 -17.53
CA SER A 244 23.06 6.60 -16.75
C SER A 244 23.26 5.32 -17.54
N THR A 245 23.52 4.24 -16.83
CA THR A 245 23.67 2.91 -17.42
C THR A 245 22.89 1.89 -16.59
N GLU A 246 22.20 1.00 -17.29
CA GLU A 246 21.45 -0.14 -16.76
C GLU A 246 21.73 -1.44 -17.56
N ASN A 247 22.84 -1.44 -18.32
CA ASN A 247 23.18 -2.51 -19.25
C ASN A 247 23.69 -3.79 -18.54
N TYR A 248 24.31 -3.63 -17.37
CA TYR A 248 24.90 -4.73 -16.62
C TYR A 248 23.99 -5.16 -15.45
N PRO A 249 24.03 -6.45 -15.06
CA PRO A 249 23.17 -6.98 -14.00
C PRO A 249 23.50 -6.41 -12.62
N THR A 250 24.74 -6.00 -12.37
CA THR A 250 25.15 -5.47 -11.05
C THR A 250 25.36 -3.96 -11.08
N ARG A 251 24.94 -3.29 -10.00
CA ARG A 251 25.18 -1.85 -9.78
C ARG A 251 26.67 -1.49 -9.85
N ALA A 252 27.53 -2.36 -9.33
CA ALA A 252 28.98 -2.15 -9.34
C ALA A 252 29.55 -2.13 -10.76
N GLN A 253 29.11 -3.03 -11.64
CA GLN A 253 29.51 -3.04 -13.05
C GLN A 253 29.02 -1.79 -13.78
N ASN A 254 27.75 -1.39 -13.58
CA ASN A 254 27.21 -0.17 -14.17
C ASN A 254 27.98 1.09 -13.71
N LYS A 255 28.35 1.16 -12.42
CA LYS A 255 29.20 2.25 -11.90
C LYS A 255 30.58 2.26 -12.56
N ARG A 256 31.24 1.10 -12.66
CA ARG A 256 32.57 0.99 -13.27
C ARG A 256 32.54 1.45 -14.72
N TYR A 257 31.59 0.95 -15.50
CA TYR A 257 31.41 1.35 -16.88
C TYR A 257 31.23 2.87 -17.04
N LEU A 258 30.44 3.50 -16.16
CA LEU A 258 30.29 4.95 -16.17
C LEU A 258 31.59 5.69 -15.83
N GLY A 259 32.41 5.16 -14.93
CA GLY A 259 33.75 5.69 -14.64
C GLY A 259 34.66 5.62 -15.86
N ASP A 260 34.78 4.44 -16.47
CA ASP A 260 35.61 4.20 -17.65
C ASP A 260 35.14 5.06 -18.84
N LEU A 261 33.83 5.27 -18.98
CA LEU A 261 33.24 6.12 -20.02
C LEU A 261 33.59 7.60 -19.81
N VAL A 262 33.54 8.10 -18.57
CA VAL A 262 33.92 9.49 -18.27
C VAL A 262 35.41 9.70 -18.54
N GLU A 263 36.26 8.74 -18.16
CA GLU A 263 37.70 8.78 -18.46
C GLU A 263 37.93 8.80 -19.98
N THR A 264 37.22 7.96 -20.73
CA THR A 264 37.27 7.95 -22.20
C THR A 264 36.84 9.29 -22.81
N LEU A 265 35.77 9.90 -22.30
CA LEU A 265 35.30 11.21 -22.76
C LEU A 265 36.33 12.33 -22.49
N ILE A 266 36.97 12.30 -21.32
CA ILE A 266 38.02 13.26 -20.97
C ILE A 266 39.25 13.05 -21.86
N LYS A 267 39.62 11.79 -22.13
CA LYS A 267 40.73 11.46 -23.02
C LYS A 267 40.48 11.95 -24.44
N GLU A 268 39.30 11.67 -24.99
CA GLU A 268 38.91 12.11 -26.33
C GLU A 268 38.86 13.63 -26.43
N ALA A 269 38.41 14.31 -25.37
CA ALA A 269 38.41 15.78 -25.33
C ALA A 269 39.82 16.39 -25.32
N LYS A 270 40.84 15.65 -24.88
CA LYS A 270 42.25 16.09 -24.83
C LYS A 270 43.03 15.80 -26.10
N GLU A 271 42.87 14.58 -26.63
CA GLU A 271 43.68 14.03 -27.72
C GLU A 271 42.97 14.10 -29.09
N GLY A 272 41.64 14.19 -29.08
CA GLY A 272 40.81 14.20 -30.29
C GLY A 272 40.78 15.55 -31.03
N ASP A 273 39.96 15.61 -32.08
CA ASP A 273 39.73 16.84 -32.84
C ASP A 273 39.05 17.92 -31.97
N SER A 274 39.48 19.17 -32.13
CA SER A 274 38.96 20.31 -31.38
C SER A 274 37.54 20.71 -31.80
N PHE A 275 37.03 20.17 -32.92
CA PHE A 275 35.70 20.46 -33.46
C PHE A 275 35.38 21.96 -33.51
N ALA A 276 36.40 22.81 -33.70
CA ALA A 276 36.30 24.26 -33.50
C ALA A 276 35.33 24.92 -34.51
N ASP A 277 35.19 24.29 -35.67
CA ASP A 277 34.26 24.62 -36.74
C ASP A 277 32.79 24.33 -36.40
N ILE A 278 32.52 23.37 -35.50
CA ILE A 278 31.16 22.98 -35.12
C ILE A 278 30.69 23.82 -33.91
N PRO A 279 29.58 24.57 -34.01
CA PRO A 279 29.01 25.26 -32.85
C PRO A 279 28.36 24.28 -31.86
N LEU A 280 28.30 24.66 -30.59
CA LEU A 280 27.64 23.84 -29.56
C LEU A 280 26.13 23.75 -29.81
N ASP A 281 25.61 22.53 -30.05
CA ASP A 281 24.19 22.30 -30.24
C ASP A 281 23.45 22.24 -28.89
N LEU A 282 22.43 23.10 -28.74
CA LEU A 282 21.60 23.21 -27.55
C LEU A 282 20.10 22.91 -27.83
N ARG A 283 19.77 22.44 -29.04
CA ARG A 283 18.37 22.23 -29.47
C ARG A 283 17.61 21.19 -28.66
N HIS A 284 18.31 20.25 -28.01
CA HIS A 284 17.70 19.24 -27.14
C HIS A 284 17.14 19.83 -25.85
N HIS A 285 17.67 20.96 -25.38
CA HIS A 285 17.24 21.59 -24.14
C HIS A 285 16.20 22.68 -24.42
N LYS A 286 14.99 22.52 -23.85
CA LYS A 286 13.92 23.52 -23.94
C LYS A 286 13.94 24.44 -22.72
N PRO A 287 14.47 25.67 -22.80
CA PRO A 287 14.51 26.57 -21.66
C PRO A 287 13.10 26.98 -21.24
N LYS A 288 12.83 26.90 -19.93
CA LYS A 288 11.58 27.37 -19.34
C LYS A 288 11.75 28.82 -18.90
N PRO A 289 10.97 29.78 -19.44
CA PRO A 289 11.05 31.17 -18.99
C PRO A 289 10.64 31.25 -17.52
N LYS A 290 11.50 31.86 -16.69
CA LYS A 290 11.17 32.16 -15.29
C LYS A 290 10.56 33.56 -15.25
N LEU A 291 9.25 33.62 -14.99
CA LEU A 291 8.56 34.88 -14.79
C LEU A 291 8.84 35.35 -13.35
N ASN A 292 9.46 36.52 -13.22
CA ASN A 292 9.70 37.15 -11.94
C ASN A 292 8.67 38.26 -11.71
N PHE A 293 8.37 38.54 -10.44
CA PHE A 293 7.53 39.67 -10.09
C PHE A 293 8.20 40.97 -10.59
N PRO A 294 7.47 41.85 -11.31
CA PRO A 294 8.06 43.10 -11.81
C PRO A 294 8.58 43.95 -10.66
N VAL A 295 9.87 44.30 -10.68
CA VAL A 295 10.50 45.10 -9.63
C VAL A 295 9.80 46.46 -9.47
N GLY A 296 9.35 47.06 -10.58
CA GLY A 296 8.60 48.33 -10.56
C GLY A 296 7.20 48.27 -9.94
N TRP A 297 6.68 47.08 -9.63
CA TRP A 297 5.44 46.91 -8.87
C TRP A 297 5.69 46.69 -7.38
N ALA A 298 6.95 46.56 -6.98
CA ALA A 298 7.29 46.51 -5.57
C ALA A 298 6.80 47.81 -4.91
N MET A 299 6.03 47.67 -3.82
CA MET A 299 5.47 48.81 -3.07
C MET A 299 6.52 49.43 -2.16
N THR A 300 7.57 49.98 -2.77
CA THR A 300 8.55 50.82 -2.08
C THR A 300 7.89 52.09 -1.56
N GLU A 301 8.49 52.73 -0.55
CA GLU A 301 7.92 53.96 0.03
C GLU A 301 7.78 55.08 -1.00
N GLU A 302 8.76 55.21 -1.89
CA GLU A 302 8.70 56.12 -3.05
C GLU A 302 7.51 55.80 -3.95
N ARG A 303 7.28 54.52 -4.26
CA ARG A 303 6.16 54.09 -5.10
C ARG A 303 4.82 54.39 -4.43
N LYS A 304 4.71 54.20 -3.11
CA LYS A 304 3.52 54.57 -2.34
C LYS A 304 3.26 56.08 -2.41
N GLN A 305 4.29 56.91 -2.30
CA GLN A 305 4.18 58.37 -2.45
C GLN A 305 3.69 58.74 -3.85
N GLN A 306 4.34 58.23 -4.90
CA GLN A 306 3.93 58.45 -6.29
C GLN A 306 2.48 58.03 -6.56
N LEU A 307 2.03 56.91 -5.96
CA LEU A 307 0.66 56.43 -6.09
C LEU A 307 -0.34 57.33 -5.36
N ARG A 308 0.04 57.89 -4.21
CA ARG A 308 -0.79 58.87 -3.49
C ARG A 308 -0.93 60.16 -4.30
N GLU A 309 0.16 60.68 -4.84
CA GLU A 309 0.17 61.87 -5.69
C GLU A 309 -0.69 61.67 -6.95
N LYS A 310 -0.49 60.55 -7.67
CA LYS A 310 -1.31 60.20 -8.83
C LYS A 310 -2.80 60.07 -8.49
N GLN A 311 -3.14 59.53 -7.33
CA GLN A 311 -4.53 59.46 -6.88
C GLN A 311 -5.11 60.85 -6.62
N GLN A 312 -4.37 61.74 -5.96
CA GLN A 312 -4.78 63.12 -5.72
C GLN A 312 -4.93 63.92 -7.01
N GLU A 313 -4.02 63.78 -7.97
CA GLU A 313 -4.13 64.40 -9.29
C GLU A 313 -5.37 63.92 -10.05
N LYS A 314 -5.62 62.60 -10.05
CA LYS A 314 -6.82 62.02 -10.66
C LYS A 314 -8.09 62.55 -10.03
N MET A 315 -8.13 62.67 -8.70
CA MET A 315 -9.27 63.26 -8.00
C MET A 315 -9.48 64.69 -8.46
N ARG A 316 -8.46 65.56 -8.42
CA ARG A 316 -8.56 66.96 -8.88
C ARG A 316 -9.08 67.07 -10.31
N LEU A 317 -8.55 66.26 -11.23
CA LEU A 317 -9.00 66.24 -12.63
C LEU A 317 -10.45 65.74 -12.78
N ALA A 318 -10.87 64.77 -11.97
CA ALA A 318 -12.24 64.28 -11.95
C ALA A 318 -13.21 65.34 -11.44
N GLU A 319 -12.83 66.10 -10.39
CA GLU A 319 -13.64 67.21 -9.87
C GLU A 319 -13.77 68.33 -10.89
N ALA A 320 -12.67 68.73 -11.54
CA ALA A 320 -12.69 69.73 -12.60
C ALA A 320 -13.53 69.30 -13.81
N LYS A 321 -13.65 67.99 -14.06
CA LYS A 321 -14.45 67.43 -15.14
C LYS A 321 -15.86 67.00 -14.72
N ARG A 322 -16.27 67.16 -13.45
CA ARG A 322 -17.59 66.71 -12.96
C ARG A 322 -18.73 67.19 -13.84
N ASP A 323 -18.70 68.47 -14.22
CA ASP A 323 -19.77 69.06 -15.02
C ASP A 323 -19.76 68.60 -16.49
N ALA A 324 -18.64 68.06 -16.97
CA ALA A 324 -18.48 67.49 -18.31
C ALA A 324 -18.66 65.96 -18.35
N ILE A 325 -18.76 65.30 -17.19
CA ILE A 325 -18.98 63.86 -17.10
C ILE A 325 -20.48 63.61 -17.25
N THR A 326 -20.88 63.17 -18.45
CA THR A 326 -22.24 62.68 -18.69
C THR A 326 -22.46 61.35 -17.99
N ASP A 327 -23.36 61.32 -17.00
CA ASP A 327 -23.87 60.06 -16.46
C ASP A 327 -24.87 59.45 -17.46
N GLY A 328 -24.49 58.31 -18.04
CA GLY A 328 -25.33 57.59 -18.99
C GLY A 328 -26.68 57.19 -18.42
N ASN A 329 -26.77 56.92 -17.11
CA ASN A 329 -28.04 56.57 -16.47
C ASN A 329 -28.98 57.78 -16.41
N GLU A 330 -28.46 58.96 -16.04
CA GLU A 330 -29.26 60.19 -16.04
C GLU A 330 -29.69 60.60 -17.44
N VAL A 331 -28.82 60.45 -18.44
CA VAL A 331 -29.15 60.71 -19.85
C VAL A 331 -30.27 59.77 -20.31
N VAL A 332 -30.19 58.47 -19.97
CA VAL A 332 -31.24 57.50 -20.28
C VAL A 332 -32.54 57.82 -19.56
N GLN A 333 -32.51 58.20 -18.27
CA GLN A 333 -33.72 58.62 -17.55
C GLN A 333 -34.35 59.87 -18.17
N LYS A 334 -33.53 60.88 -18.50
CA LYS A 334 -33.98 62.08 -19.22
C LYS A 334 -34.60 61.72 -20.57
N ALA A 335 -33.99 60.80 -21.32
CA ALA A 335 -34.50 60.32 -22.61
C ALA A 335 -35.81 59.52 -22.49
N ILE A 336 -35.94 58.64 -21.48
CA ILE A 336 -37.19 57.91 -21.18
C ILE A 336 -38.30 58.91 -20.85
N ASN A 337 -38.00 59.96 -20.09
CA ASN A 337 -38.99 60.94 -19.69
C ASN A 337 -39.36 61.92 -20.83
N SER A 338 -38.43 62.23 -21.74
CA SER A 338 -38.66 63.19 -22.83
C SER A 338 -39.22 62.56 -24.10
N ILE A 339 -38.97 61.27 -24.35
CA ILE A 339 -39.43 60.56 -25.55
C ILE A 339 -40.60 59.62 -25.16
N PRO A 340 -41.85 59.93 -25.52
CA PRO A 340 -43.04 59.15 -25.14
C PRO A 340 -43.00 57.70 -25.64
N ALA A 341 -42.30 57.45 -26.76
CA ALA A 341 -42.14 56.11 -27.31
C ALA A 341 -41.30 55.19 -26.40
N LEU A 342 -40.44 55.72 -25.54
CA LEU A 342 -39.57 54.94 -24.65
C LEU A 342 -40.16 54.78 -23.24
N ASN A 343 -41.22 55.52 -22.89
CA ASN A 343 -41.90 55.40 -21.61
C ASN A 343 -43.14 54.50 -21.74
N PRO A 344 -43.11 53.25 -21.24
CA PRO A 344 -44.25 52.33 -21.36
C PRO A 344 -45.52 52.84 -20.65
N ALA A 345 -45.39 53.76 -19.69
CA ALA A 345 -46.53 54.36 -18.98
C ALA A 345 -47.28 55.42 -19.81
N LEU A 346 -46.64 56.06 -20.80
CA LEU A 346 -47.25 57.09 -21.65
C LEU A 346 -47.88 56.51 -22.93
N ARG A 347 -47.80 55.19 -23.15
CA ARG A 347 -48.42 54.49 -24.28
C ARG A 347 -49.91 54.14 -24.06
N LEU A 348 -50.56 54.68 -23.03
CA LEU A 348 -51.99 54.44 -22.75
C LEU A 348 -52.85 55.50 -23.44
N ASN A 349 -53.66 55.08 -24.41
CA ASN A 349 -54.69 55.92 -25.04
C ASN A 349 -55.83 56.22 -24.03
N PRO A 350 -56.45 57.42 -24.05
CA PRO A 350 -57.53 57.81 -23.14
C PRO A 350 -58.87 57.14 -23.50
N GLY A 351 -58.90 55.81 -23.50
CA GLY A 351 -60.08 55.00 -23.87
C GLY A 351 -59.94 53.50 -23.67
N GLN A 352 -58.88 53.00 -23.03
CA GLN A 352 -58.72 51.59 -22.68
C GLN A 352 -58.60 51.44 -21.16
N GLU A 353 -59.73 51.38 -20.46
CA GLU A 353 -59.78 51.11 -19.02
C GLU A 353 -59.46 49.64 -18.65
N ASN A 354 -59.19 48.76 -19.62
CA ASN A 354 -58.89 47.35 -19.37
C ASN A 354 -57.65 46.86 -20.15
N ALA A 355 -56.50 47.51 -19.98
CA ALA A 355 -55.24 46.87 -20.32
C ALA A 355 -54.86 45.92 -19.18
N GLU A 356 -55.18 44.63 -19.35
CA GLU A 356 -54.69 43.56 -18.48
C GLU A 356 -53.18 43.77 -18.23
N LYS A 357 -52.80 43.84 -16.95
CA LYS A 357 -51.39 43.82 -16.54
C LYS A 357 -50.82 42.46 -16.92
N GLN A 358 -50.36 42.29 -18.15
CA GLN A 358 -49.55 41.14 -18.49
C GLN A 358 -48.25 41.26 -17.68
N PRO A 359 -47.94 40.29 -16.81
CA PRO A 359 -46.70 40.32 -16.05
C PRO A 359 -45.55 40.27 -17.06
N VAL A 360 -44.79 41.37 -17.14
CA VAL A 360 -43.52 41.36 -17.86
C VAL A 360 -42.66 40.29 -17.17
N PRO A 361 -42.26 39.20 -17.86
CA PRO A 361 -41.40 38.21 -17.24
C PRO A 361 -40.10 38.92 -16.89
N VAL A 362 -39.88 39.18 -15.59
CA VAL A 362 -38.58 39.55 -15.09
C VAL A 362 -37.68 38.40 -15.46
N ARG A 363 -36.80 38.60 -16.45
CA ARG A 363 -35.79 37.63 -16.81
C ARG A 363 -34.96 37.44 -15.55
N ALA A 364 -35.23 36.36 -14.82
CA ALA A 364 -34.44 35.98 -13.65
C ALA A 364 -32.99 36.03 -14.11
N ARG A 365 -32.19 36.91 -13.51
CA ARG A 365 -30.75 36.90 -13.73
C ARG A 365 -30.32 35.48 -13.38
N SER A 366 -29.92 34.71 -14.37
CA SER A 366 -29.30 33.41 -14.13
C SER A 366 -28.19 33.66 -13.11
N ALA A 367 -28.26 32.97 -11.97
CA ALA A 367 -27.19 33.02 -10.98
C ALA A 367 -25.85 32.84 -11.73
N PRO A 368 -24.83 33.67 -11.45
CA PRO A 368 -23.55 33.53 -12.11
C PRO A 368 -23.09 32.09 -11.95
N THR A 369 -22.80 31.43 -13.07
CA THR A 369 -22.33 30.04 -13.07
C THR A 369 -21.18 29.92 -12.06
N PRO A 370 -21.25 28.97 -11.11
CA PRO A 370 -20.17 28.78 -10.15
C PRO A 370 -18.87 28.54 -10.92
N TRP A 371 -17.84 29.28 -10.53
CA TRP A 371 -16.53 29.26 -11.18
C TRP A 371 -16.00 27.83 -11.23
N LYS A 372 -15.77 27.31 -12.45
CA LYS A 372 -15.14 26.00 -12.64
C LYS A 372 -13.63 26.17 -12.57
N PRO A 373 -12.92 25.47 -11.67
CA PRO A 373 -11.46 25.47 -11.69
C PRO A 373 -10.96 24.86 -13.00
N PHE A 374 -9.92 25.47 -13.54
CA PHE A 374 -9.29 25.12 -14.81
C PHE A 374 -8.81 23.67 -14.79
N SER A 375 -9.54 22.75 -15.41
CA SER A 375 -9.04 21.39 -15.67
C SER A 375 -8.02 21.49 -16.82
N GLY A 376 -6.75 21.67 -16.46
CA GLY A 376 -5.66 21.63 -17.42
C GLY A 376 -5.71 20.33 -18.22
N ARG A 377 -5.84 20.46 -19.55
CA ARG A 377 -5.50 19.37 -20.46
C ARG A 377 -4.00 19.10 -20.34
N ARG A 378 -3.66 17.84 -20.14
CA ARG A 378 -2.33 17.30 -20.42
C ARG A 378 -2.13 17.21 -21.92
#